data_AF-A0A4V3HGH8-F1
#
_entry.id   AF-A0A4V3HGH8-F1
#
_cell.length_a   1.000
_cell.length_b   1.000
_cell.length_c   1.000
_cell.angle_alpha   90.00
_cell.angle_beta   90.00
_cell.angle_gamma   90.00
#
_symmetry.space_group_name_H-M   'P 1'
#
loop_
_entity.id
_entity.type
_entity.pdbx_description
1 polymer ?
#
loop_
_entity_poly.entity_id
_entity_poly.type
_entity_poly.pdbx_seq_one_letter_code
_entity_poly.pdbx_strand_id
1 'polypeptide(L)'
;MKKRILINALLMFVLFTSCNNKVEKKPMVNTKEVVKTELKFTNDQFYDKDGKFLEEKAKDALIEMLEYHNYPVFDGLREKIWLTDYNKGDYANLGLASVMFVNNEDDRYMLMDIFLLPGQMLGEHMHFAAENNPAKMEGWLIRHGKSYVAGVGENNRDQFPQVVVPKTHWDGKVTANHIVELNEGGFDSLALVESAHWQMAGPEGAVITEVGNVHTNSGVLRSDPAMN
;
A
#
# COMPACT_ATOMS: atom_id res chain seq x y z
N MET A 1 -5.90 81.87 7.75
CA MET A 1 -7.07 81.37 7.01
C MET A 1 -7.36 79.93 7.44
N LYS A 2 -8.63 79.65 7.71
CA LYS A 2 -9.19 78.41 8.28
C LYS A 2 -8.88 77.16 7.45
N LYS A 3 -8.49 76.05 8.09
CA LYS A 3 -8.94 74.70 7.70
C LYS A 3 -9.19 73.87 8.97
N ARG A 4 -10.46 73.50 9.18
CA ARG A 4 -10.92 72.55 10.18
C ARG A 4 -10.65 71.14 9.66
N ILE A 5 -10.12 70.26 10.50
CA ILE A 5 -10.13 68.81 10.27
C ILE A 5 -10.97 68.22 11.41
N LEU A 6 -12.11 67.63 11.07
CA LEU A 6 -12.92 66.84 11.99
C LEU A 6 -12.21 65.50 12.21
N ILE A 7 -12.01 65.12 13.48
CA ILE A 7 -11.64 63.78 13.89
C ILE A 7 -12.93 63.06 14.28
N ASN A 8 -13.34 62.08 13.47
CA ASN A 8 -14.40 61.13 13.86
C ASN A 8 -13.75 60.01 14.68
N ALA A 9 -14.02 59.97 15.98
CA ALA A 9 -13.70 58.83 16.82
C ALA A 9 -14.80 57.76 16.65
N LEU A 10 -14.46 56.65 15.98
CA LEU A 10 -15.34 55.49 15.86
C LEU A 10 -15.23 54.66 17.15
N LEU A 11 -16.27 54.71 17.99
CA LEU A 11 -16.40 53.88 19.18
C LEU A 11 -16.85 52.47 18.75
N MET A 12 -15.96 51.48 18.79
CA MET A 12 -16.36 50.07 18.64
C MET A 12 -16.95 49.58 19.97
N PHE A 13 -18.27 49.37 20.02
CA PHE A 13 -18.93 48.60 21.06
C PHE A 13 -18.74 47.11 20.77
N VAL A 14 -17.99 46.41 21.63
CA VAL A 14 -17.91 44.94 21.63
C VAL A 14 -19.11 44.41 22.43
N LEU A 15 -20.11 43.88 21.72
CA LEU A 15 -21.21 43.13 22.32
C LEU A 15 -20.72 41.71 22.64
N PHE A 16 -20.50 41.41 23.92
CA PHE A 16 -20.36 40.03 24.39
C PHE A 16 -21.73 39.36 24.41
N THR A 17 -22.07 38.60 23.37
CA THR A 17 -23.18 37.65 23.42
C THR A 17 -22.74 36.41 24.17
N SER A 18 -23.22 36.26 25.41
CA SER A 18 -23.14 35.04 26.19
C SER A 18 -23.98 33.93 25.54
N CYS A 19 -23.34 33.08 24.73
CA CYS A 19 -23.98 31.85 24.26
C CYS A 19 -24.03 30.83 25.41
N ASN A 20 -25.26 30.58 25.86
CA ASN A 20 -25.64 29.62 26.88
C ASN A 20 -25.40 28.19 26.33
N ASN A 21 -24.39 27.48 26.85
CA ASN A 21 -24.10 26.09 26.46
C ASN A 21 -25.17 25.15 27.02
N LYS A 22 -26.23 24.90 26.25
CA LYS A 22 -27.06 23.70 26.42
C LYS A 22 -26.32 22.53 25.79
N VAL A 23 -25.83 21.63 26.63
CA VAL A 23 -25.27 20.34 26.20
C VAL A 23 -26.42 19.49 25.66
N GLU A 24 -26.59 19.48 24.34
CA GLU A 24 -27.39 18.46 23.67
C GLU A 24 -26.63 17.13 23.74
N LYS A 25 -27.26 16.12 24.34
CA LYS A 25 -26.75 14.75 24.34
C LYS A 25 -26.75 14.25 22.89
N LYS A 26 -25.56 14.16 22.29
CA LYS A 26 -25.33 13.41 21.04
C LYS A 26 -25.89 11.99 21.22
N PRO A 27 -26.65 11.44 20.25
CA PRO A 27 -27.04 10.05 20.31
C PRO A 27 -25.78 9.19 20.27
N MET A 28 -25.59 8.31 21.26
CA MET A 28 -24.60 7.25 21.19
C MET A 28 -24.99 6.37 20.01
N VAL A 29 -24.26 6.50 18.91
CA VAL A 29 -24.24 5.48 17.88
C VAL A 29 -23.69 4.23 18.55
N ASN A 30 -24.57 3.25 18.72
CA ASN A 30 -24.22 1.93 19.20
C ASN A 30 -23.43 1.25 18.07
N THR A 31 -22.13 1.53 17.97
CA THR A 31 -21.22 0.73 17.15
C THR A 31 -21.20 -0.65 17.78
N LYS A 32 -21.99 -1.57 17.21
CA LYS A 32 -21.73 -2.99 17.36
C LYS A 32 -20.27 -3.17 16.95
N GLU A 33 -19.39 -3.48 17.90
CA GLU A 33 -18.08 -4.03 17.58
C GLU A 33 -18.35 -5.27 16.72
N VAL A 34 -18.14 -5.12 15.42
CA VAL A 34 -18.05 -6.27 14.52
C VAL A 34 -16.76 -6.94 14.95
N VAL A 35 -16.88 -8.05 15.68
CA VAL A 35 -15.74 -8.90 16.00
C VAL A 35 -15.21 -9.42 14.67
N LYS A 36 -14.21 -8.72 14.12
CA LYS A 36 -13.55 -9.13 12.90
C LYS A 36 -12.75 -10.39 13.24
N THR A 37 -13.11 -11.49 12.60
CA THR A 37 -12.35 -12.74 12.65
C THR A 37 -10.98 -12.52 12.00
N GLU A 38 -9.94 -13.12 12.56
CA GLU A 38 -8.58 -13.06 12.01
C GLU A 38 -8.54 -13.53 10.54
N LEU A 39 -7.90 -12.77 9.66
CA LEU A 39 -7.65 -13.18 8.28
C LEU A 39 -6.51 -14.19 8.25
N LYS A 40 -6.79 -15.41 7.77
CA LYS A 40 -5.78 -16.46 7.69
C LYS A 40 -5.92 -17.28 6.42
N PHE A 41 -4.85 -17.32 5.65
CA PHE A 41 -4.75 -18.10 4.42
C PHE A 41 -3.57 -19.07 4.52
N THR A 42 -3.71 -20.25 3.92
CA THR A 42 -2.68 -21.28 3.86
C THR A 42 -2.30 -21.52 2.41
N ASN A 43 -1.01 -21.71 2.13
CA ASN A 43 -0.53 -21.83 0.76
C ASN A 43 -1.27 -22.92 -0.06
N ASP A 44 -1.59 -24.06 0.56
CA ASP A 44 -2.31 -25.17 -0.06
C ASP A 44 -3.67 -24.77 -0.68
N GLN A 45 -4.31 -23.69 -0.21
CA GLN A 45 -5.57 -23.19 -0.79
C GLN A 45 -5.40 -22.68 -2.22
N PHE A 46 -4.18 -22.31 -2.60
CA PHE A 46 -3.88 -21.65 -3.86
C PHE A 46 -3.32 -22.59 -4.92
N TYR A 47 -3.24 -23.89 -4.64
CA TYR A 47 -2.70 -24.87 -5.58
C TYR A 47 -3.60 -26.09 -5.67
N ASP A 48 -3.72 -26.67 -6.86
CA ASP A 48 -4.33 -27.99 -7.00
C ASP A 48 -3.36 -29.11 -6.57
N LYS A 49 -3.85 -30.35 -6.62
CA LYS A 49 -3.07 -31.54 -6.28
C LYS A 49 -1.81 -31.75 -7.13
N ASP A 50 -1.73 -31.11 -8.29
CA ASP A 50 -0.61 -31.22 -9.23
C ASP A 50 0.34 -30.01 -9.10
N GLY A 51 0.10 -29.13 -8.12
CA GLY A 51 0.91 -27.94 -7.85
C GLY A 51 0.63 -26.78 -8.80
N LYS A 52 -0.48 -26.80 -9.54
CA LYS A 52 -0.86 -25.70 -10.43
C LYS A 52 -1.49 -24.57 -9.61
N PHE A 53 -1.00 -23.34 -9.82
CA PHE A 53 -1.56 -22.15 -9.20
C PHE A 53 -3.03 -21.92 -9.61
N LEU A 54 -3.88 -21.68 -8.62
CA LEU A 54 -5.31 -21.46 -8.74
C LEU A 54 -5.61 -19.97 -8.55
N GLU A 55 -5.43 -19.18 -9.62
CA GLU A 55 -5.65 -17.72 -9.61
C GLU A 55 -7.02 -17.32 -9.04
N GLU A 56 -8.07 -18.08 -9.33
CA GLU A 56 -9.41 -17.77 -8.83
C GLU A 56 -9.52 -17.93 -7.31
N LYS A 57 -8.77 -18.86 -6.70
CA LYS A 57 -8.69 -18.98 -5.23
C LYS A 57 -7.90 -17.84 -4.60
N ALA A 58 -6.83 -17.39 -5.28
CA ALA A 58 -6.09 -16.21 -4.86
C ALA A 58 -6.97 -14.94 -4.92
N LYS A 59 -7.75 -14.75 -5.98
CA LYS A 59 -8.72 -13.65 -6.09
C LYS A 59 -9.81 -13.74 -5.02
N ASP A 60 -10.34 -14.92 -4.73
CA ASP A 60 -11.32 -15.11 -3.64
C ASP A 60 -10.76 -14.62 -2.29
N ALA A 61 -9.52 -15.01 -1.95
CA ALA A 61 -8.84 -14.57 -0.73
C ALA A 61 -8.60 -13.05 -0.68
N LEU A 62 -8.26 -12.44 -1.82
CA LEU A 62 -8.12 -10.99 -1.92
C LEU A 62 -9.46 -10.28 -1.72
N ILE A 63 -10.54 -10.77 -2.31
CA ILE A 63 -11.88 -10.19 -2.10
C ILE A 63 -12.27 -10.30 -0.62
N GLU A 64 -12.03 -11.44 0.03
CA GLU A 64 -12.28 -11.59 1.48
C GLU A 64 -11.49 -10.56 2.31
N MET A 65 -10.22 -10.32 1.98
CA MET A 65 -9.40 -9.29 2.63
C MET A 65 -9.92 -7.86 2.36
N LEU A 66 -10.35 -7.55 1.13
CA LEU A 66 -10.91 -6.25 0.81
C LEU A 66 -12.22 -5.99 1.55
N GLU A 67 -13.10 -7.01 1.64
CA GLU A 67 -14.33 -6.96 2.43
C GLU A 67 -14.04 -6.78 3.92
N TYR A 68 -13.04 -7.48 4.47
CA TYR A 68 -12.59 -7.31 5.85
C TYR A 68 -12.22 -5.85 6.16
N HIS A 69 -11.57 -5.16 5.22
CA HIS A 69 -11.18 -3.76 5.37
C HIS A 69 -12.28 -2.76 5.04
N ASN A 70 -13.45 -3.22 4.61
CA ASN A 70 -14.50 -2.39 3.99
C ASN A 70 -13.96 -1.58 2.79
N TYR A 71 -12.98 -2.10 2.07
CA TYR A 71 -12.49 -1.51 0.84
C TYR A 71 -13.57 -1.62 -0.25
N PRO A 72 -13.83 -0.57 -1.05
CA PRO A 72 -14.86 -0.60 -2.06
C PRO A 72 -14.53 -1.56 -3.21
N VAL A 73 -15.15 -2.74 -3.21
CA VAL A 73 -15.11 -3.68 -4.34
C VAL A 73 -16.09 -3.20 -5.40
N PHE A 74 -15.59 -2.45 -6.39
CA PHE A 74 -16.38 -1.92 -7.50
C PHE A 74 -16.51 -2.93 -8.66
N ASP A 75 -17.52 -2.71 -9.50
CA ASP A 75 -17.77 -3.54 -10.69
C ASP A 75 -16.51 -3.67 -11.56
N GLY A 76 -16.10 -4.90 -11.85
CA GLY A 76 -14.92 -5.18 -12.67
C GLY A 76 -13.60 -5.19 -11.91
N LEU A 77 -13.55 -4.88 -10.60
CA LEU A 77 -12.30 -4.92 -9.83
C LEU A 77 -11.67 -6.31 -9.90
N ARG A 78 -12.46 -7.35 -9.60
CA ARG A 78 -11.97 -8.72 -9.48
C ARG A 78 -11.36 -9.24 -10.78
N GLU A 79 -11.95 -8.88 -11.91
CA GLU A 79 -11.50 -9.24 -13.26
C GLU A 79 -10.20 -8.52 -13.65
N LYS A 80 -9.98 -7.32 -13.10
CA LYS A 80 -8.77 -6.51 -13.34
C LYS A 80 -7.60 -6.91 -12.48
N ILE A 81 -7.80 -7.71 -11.42
CA ILE A 81 -6.71 -8.18 -10.57
C ILE A 81 -5.77 -9.02 -11.42
N TRP A 82 -4.55 -8.52 -11.59
CA TRP A 82 -3.41 -9.28 -12.07
C TRP A 82 -2.71 -9.94 -10.89
N LEU A 83 -2.24 -11.17 -11.08
CA LEU A 83 -1.61 -12.00 -10.05
C LEU A 83 -0.29 -12.57 -10.53
N THR A 84 0.63 -12.77 -9.59
CA THR A 84 1.78 -13.64 -9.78
C THR A 84 2.20 -14.29 -8.46
N ASP A 85 2.55 -15.56 -8.51
CA ASP A 85 3.29 -16.27 -7.46
C ASP A 85 4.78 -16.40 -7.80
N TYR A 86 5.22 -15.68 -8.85
CA TYR A 86 6.56 -15.73 -9.43
C TYR A 86 7.04 -17.13 -9.82
N ASN A 87 6.11 -18.07 -10.07
CA ASN A 87 6.38 -19.49 -10.27
C ASN A 87 7.13 -20.15 -9.09
N LYS A 88 6.95 -19.63 -7.87
CA LYS A 88 7.60 -20.13 -6.66
C LYS A 88 6.76 -21.15 -5.89
N GLY A 89 5.48 -21.33 -6.24
CA GLY A 89 4.63 -22.29 -5.57
C GLY A 89 4.29 -21.90 -4.12
N ASP A 90 4.41 -20.62 -3.77
CA ASP A 90 4.27 -20.11 -2.39
C ASP A 90 3.52 -18.78 -2.32
N TYR A 91 2.41 -18.65 -3.06
CA TYR A 91 1.64 -17.42 -3.16
C TYR A 91 1.26 -16.82 -1.80
N ALA A 92 0.93 -17.63 -0.78
CA ALA A 92 0.54 -17.11 0.53
C ALA A 92 1.64 -16.27 1.19
N ASN A 93 2.91 -16.60 0.96
CA ASN A 93 4.04 -15.93 1.60
C ASN A 93 4.82 -15.04 0.61
N LEU A 94 4.81 -15.34 -0.69
CA LEU A 94 5.55 -14.64 -1.72
C LEU A 94 4.71 -14.53 -3.00
N GLY A 95 4.26 -13.32 -3.30
CA GLY A 95 3.41 -13.06 -4.45
C GLY A 95 3.06 -11.59 -4.59
N LEU A 96 2.36 -11.26 -5.66
CA LEU A 96 1.83 -9.93 -5.88
C LEU A 96 0.46 -10.03 -6.54
N ALA A 97 -0.46 -9.21 -6.04
CA ALA A 97 -1.70 -8.89 -6.70
C ALA A 97 -1.79 -7.38 -6.93
N SER A 98 -2.28 -6.97 -8.10
CA SER A 98 -2.45 -5.55 -8.38
C SER A 98 -3.56 -5.25 -9.38
N VAL A 99 -4.02 -4.01 -9.37
CA VAL A 99 -4.89 -3.41 -10.39
C VAL A 99 -4.22 -2.15 -10.89
N MET A 100 -3.77 -2.17 -12.14
CA MET A 100 -3.28 -0.98 -12.84
C MET A 100 -4.49 -0.16 -13.30
N PHE A 101 -4.66 1.05 -12.77
CA PHE A 101 -5.74 1.96 -13.19
C PHE A 101 -5.33 2.77 -14.41
N VAL A 102 -4.09 3.25 -14.42
CA VAL A 102 -3.53 4.01 -15.53
C VAL A 102 -2.01 3.80 -15.58
N ASN A 103 -1.49 3.62 -16.78
CA ASN A 103 -0.08 3.72 -17.10
C ASN A 103 0.02 4.59 -18.36
N ASN A 104 0.05 5.91 -18.18
CA ASN A 104 0.03 6.87 -19.27
C ASN A 104 1.46 7.19 -19.68
N GLU A 105 1.88 6.66 -20.84
CA GLU A 105 3.24 6.86 -21.36
C GLU A 105 3.48 8.26 -21.92
N ASP A 106 2.46 8.86 -22.53
CA ASP A 106 2.54 10.20 -23.14
C ASP A 106 2.78 11.29 -22.09
N ASP A 107 1.99 11.25 -21.02
CA ASP A 107 2.04 12.21 -19.89
C ASP A 107 2.91 11.71 -18.72
N ARG A 108 3.45 10.49 -18.82
CA ARG A 108 4.42 9.87 -17.90
C ARG A 108 3.98 9.72 -16.45
N TYR A 109 2.78 9.21 -16.21
CA TYR A 109 2.30 8.90 -14.86
C TYR A 109 1.57 7.57 -14.78
N MET A 110 1.57 6.99 -13.58
CA MET A 110 0.96 5.70 -13.27
C MET A 110 0.19 5.79 -11.94
N LEU A 111 -0.89 5.02 -11.89
CA LEU A 111 -1.64 4.71 -10.66
C LEU A 111 -1.99 3.23 -10.66
N MET A 112 -1.62 2.56 -9.58
CA MET A 112 -1.90 1.15 -9.36
C MET A 112 -2.31 0.95 -7.89
N ASP A 113 -3.22 0.01 -7.64
CA ASP A 113 -3.36 -0.55 -6.29
C ASP A 113 -2.65 -1.91 -6.24
N ILE A 114 -1.89 -2.13 -5.17
CA ILE A 114 -1.28 -3.38 -4.77
C ILE A 114 -2.08 -3.97 -3.61
N PHE A 115 -2.27 -5.28 -3.65
CA PHE A 115 -2.89 -6.04 -2.58
C PHE A 115 -1.93 -7.13 -2.14
N LEU A 116 -1.66 -7.19 -0.83
CA LEU A 116 -0.85 -8.22 -0.21
C LEU A 116 -1.66 -8.91 0.88
N LEU A 117 -1.77 -10.24 0.80
CA LEU A 117 -2.40 -11.05 1.84
C LEU A 117 -1.65 -10.94 3.18
N PRO A 118 -2.28 -11.31 4.32
CA PRO A 118 -1.62 -11.38 5.62
C PRO A 118 -0.22 -12.00 5.58
N GLY A 119 0.80 -11.20 5.92
CA GLY A 119 2.21 -11.64 5.95
C GLY A 119 2.86 -11.87 4.58
N GLN A 120 2.17 -11.65 3.46
CA GLN A 120 2.69 -11.87 2.12
C GLN A 120 3.79 -10.87 1.77
N MET A 121 4.85 -11.34 1.13
CA MET A 121 5.96 -10.57 0.60
C MET A 121 5.76 -10.29 -0.89
N LEU A 122 5.87 -9.02 -1.28
CA LEU A 122 6.25 -8.60 -2.63
C LEU A 122 7.78 -8.76 -2.75
N GLY A 123 8.22 -9.67 -3.62
CA GLY A 123 9.64 -10.03 -3.76
C GLY A 123 10.56 -8.85 -4.10
N GLU A 124 11.83 -8.91 -3.66
CA GLU A 124 12.82 -7.85 -3.93
C GLU A 124 13.10 -7.64 -5.42
N HIS A 125 13.01 -6.39 -5.83
CA HIS A 125 13.20 -5.98 -7.22
C HIS A 125 13.74 -4.55 -7.35
N MET A 126 14.13 -4.23 -8.57
CA MET A 126 14.59 -2.92 -9.02
C MET A 126 13.88 -2.55 -10.32
N HIS A 127 13.88 -1.26 -10.63
CA HIS A 127 13.39 -0.72 -11.89
C HIS A 127 14.52 -0.03 -12.64
N PHE A 128 14.68 -0.38 -13.91
CA PHE A 128 15.66 0.19 -14.84
C PHE A 128 14.95 0.87 -16.01
N ALA A 129 15.66 1.75 -16.70
CA ALA A 129 15.17 2.34 -17.94
C ALA A 129 14.99 1.26 -19.02
N ALA A 130 13.85 1.27 -19.69
CA ALA A 130 13.51 0.31 -20.75
C ALA A 130 12.49 0.93 -21.71
N GLU A 131 12.45 0.45 -22.96
CA GLU A 131 11.45 0.86 -23.97
C GLU A 131 11.32 2.40 -24.15
N ASN A 132 12.44 3.14 -23.99
CA ASN A 132 12.52 4.61 -24.02
C ASN A 132 11.86 5.33 -22.82
N ASN A 133 11.37 4.59 -21.83
CA ASN A 133 10.91 5.11 -20.56
C ASN A 133 12.08 5.18 -19.55
N PRO A 134 12.13 6.21 -18.69
CA PRO A 134 13.11 6.27 -17.61
C PRO A 134 12.86 5.14 -16.60
N ALA A 135 13.86 4.84 -15.77
CA ALA A 135 13.67 3.95 -14.62
C ALA A 135 12.50 4.43 -13.76
N LYS A 136 11.69 3.49 -13.28
CA LYS A 136 10.51 3.80 -12.49
C LYS A 136 10.92 4.40 -11.14
N MET A 137 10.28 5.51 -10.79
CA MET A 137 10.23 6.05 -9.44
C MET A 137 8.79 5.94 -8.96
N GLU A 138 8.62 5.60 -7.69
CA GLU A 138 7.31 5.28 -7.14
C GLU A 138 7.20 5.69 -5.68
N GLY A 139 5.96 5.78 -5.21
CA GLY A 139 5.63 5.88 -3.80
C GLY A 139 4.34 5.17 -3.46
N TRP A 140 4.20 4.83 -2.19
CA TRP A 140 3.20 3.91 -1.69
C TRP A 140 2.43 4.56 -0.55
N LEU A 141 1.12 4.69 -0.73
CA LEU A 141 0.18 5.14 0.29
C LEU A 141 -0.58 3.93 0.84
N ILE A 142 -0.44 3.67 2.14
CA ILE A 142 -1.20 2.59 2.78
C ILE A 142 -2.66 3.02 2.92
N ARG A 143 -3.56 2.26 2.31
CA ARG A 143 -5.01 2.49 2.35
C ARG A 143 -5.64 1.68 3.46
N HIS A 144 -5.23 0.42 3.61
CA HIS A 144 -5.68 -0.47 4.66
C HIS A 144 -4.57 -1.39 5.18
N GLY A 145 -4.65 -1.75 6.46
CA GLY A 145 -3.68 -2.61 7.13
C GLY A 145 -2.32 -1.91 7.33
N LYS A 146 -1.23 -2.63 7.08
CA LYS A 146 0.14 -2.07 7.15
C LYS A 146 1.11 -2.77 6.21
N SER A 147 2.13 -2.05 5.78
CA SER A 147 3.24 -2.56 4.97
C SER A 147 4.58 -2.24 5.63
N TYR A 148 5.49 -3.20 5.64
CA TYR A 148 6.90 -3.00 5.94
C TYR A 148 7.63 -2.81 4.62
N VAL A 149 8.03 -1.57 4.32
CA VAL A 149 8.75 -1.22 3.10
C VAL A 149 10.23 -1.29 3.38
N ALA A 150 10.95 -2.14 2.65
CA ALA A 150 12.39 -2.26 2.77
C ALA A 150 13.08 -1.63 1.56
N GLY A 151 14.14 -0.86 1.82
CA GLY A 151 14.89 -0.15 0.78
C GLY A 151 16.29 0.29 1.23
N VAL A 152 16.71 1.43 0.68
CA VAL A 152 18.01 2.05 0.98
C VAL A 152 18.03 2.62 2.40
N GLY A 153 19.06 2.27 3.16
CA GLY A 153 19.33 2.84 4.49
C GLY A 153 20.21 1.92 5.34
N GLU A 154 20.42 2.31 6.60
CA GLU A 154 21.12 1.46 7.56
C GLU A 154 20.28 0.22 7.89
N ASN A 155 20.92 -0.95 7.94
CA ASN A 155 20.24 -2.18 8.31
C ASN A 155 19.64 -2.06 9.72
N ASN A 156 18.33 -2.14 9.81
CA ASN A 156 17.57 -2.09 11.06
C ASN A 156 16.67 -3.32 11.26
N ARG A 157 16.90 -4.43 10.51
CA ARG A 157 16.04 -5.62 10.54
C ARG A 157 15.85 -6.22 11.93
N ASP A 158 16.85 -6.11 12.80
CA ASP A 158 16.77 -6.59 14.18
C ASP A 158 15.68 -5.89 15.00
N GLN A 159 15.20 -4.72 14.55
CA GLN A 159 14.09 -3.97 15.16
C GLN A 159 12.71 -4.50 14.72
N PHE A 160 12.67 -5.35 13.69
CA PHE A 160 11.44 -5.89 13.08
C PHE A 160 11.47 -7.43 13.01
N PRO A 161 11.54 -8.13 14.16
CA PRO A 161 11.64 -9.60 14.19
C PRO A 161 10.45 -10.32 13.56
N GLN A 162 9.30 -9.64 13.43
CA GLN A 162 8.11 -10.16 12.74
C GLN A 162 8.24 -10.17 11.21
N VAL A 163 9.21 -9.44 10.64
CA VAL A 163 9.41 -9.35 9.19
C VAL A 163 10.40 -10.42 8.75
N VAL A 164 9.85 -11.56 8.33
CA VAL A 164 10.62 -12.76 7.96
C VAL A 164 10.57 -12.98 6.47
N VAL A 165 11.70 -12.81 5.78
CA VAL A 165 11.80 -13.13 4.34
C VAL A 165 11.55 -14.63 4.14
N PRO A 166 10.56 -15.03 3.31
CA PRO A 166 10.29 -16.44 3.02
C PRO A 166 11.50 -17.11 2.37
N LYS A 167 11.77 -18.37 2.73
CA LYS A 167 12.87 -19.14 2.10
C LYS A 167 12.68 -19.35 0.60
N THR A 168 11.44 -19.35 0.14
CA THR A 168 11.07 -19.43 -1.28
C THR A 168 11.54 -18.20 -2.08
N HIS A 169 11.75 -17.06 -1.40
CA HIS A 169 12.47 -15.91 -1.93
C HIS A 169 13.97 -16.04 -1.63
N TRP A 170 14.72 -16.50 -2.63
CA TRP A 170 16.19 -16.51 -2.60
C TRP A 170 16.83 -17.10 -1.32
N ASP A 171 16.26 -18.19 -0.78
CA ASP A 171 16.68 -18.82 0.48
C ASP A 171 16.67 -17.85 1.69
N GLY A 172 15.71 -16.92 1.71
CA GLY A 172 15.56 -15.90 2.76
C GLY A 172 16.50 -14.71 2.60
N LYS A 173 17.17 -14.58 1.45
CA LYS A 173 18.12 -13.50 1.16
C LYS A 173 17.42 -12.29 0.53
N VAL A 174 17.82 -11.10 0.98
CA VAL A 174 17.52 -9.79 0.38
C VAL A 174 18.77 -8.91 0.48
N THR A 175 18.82 -7.84 -0.32
CA THR A 175 19.89 -6.84 -0.27
C THR A 175 19.46 -5.56 0.44
N ALA A 176 18.18 -5.17 0.31
CA ALA A 176 17.56 -4.07 1.03
C ALA A 176 17.16 -4.52 2.44
N ASN A 177 17.75 -3.90 3.46
CA ASN A 177 17.59 -4.28 4.86
C ASN A 177 17.15 -3.11 5.77
N HIS A 178 16.92 -1.92 5.20
CA HIS A 178 16.34 -0.81 5.95
C HIS A 178 14.82 -0.84 5.80
N ILE A 179 14.12 -1.14 6.89
CA ILE A 179 12.67 -1.29 6.94
C ILE A 179 12.04 -0.02 7.52
N VAL A 180 10.99 0.46 6.85
CA VAL A 180 10.06 1.47 7.31
C VAL A 180 8.68 0.82 7.47
N GLU A 181 8.12 0.86 8.67
CA GLU A 181 6.73 0.43 8.89
C GLU A 181 5.76 1.56 8.53
N LEU A 182 4.87 1.30 7.59
CA LEU A 182 3.80 2.20 7.20
C LEU A 182 2.44 1.62 7.62
N ASN A 183 1.70 2.39 8.40
CA ASN A 183 0.30 2.10 8.77
C ASN A 183 -0.64 2.90 7.87
N GLU A 184 -1.96 2.65 7.94
CA GLU A 184 -2.97 3.41 7.17
C GLU A 184 -2.73 4.93 7.17
N GLY A 185 -2.76 5.53 5.98
CA GLY A 185 -2.45 6.95 5.77
C GLY A 185 -0.95 7.29 5.71
N GLY A 186 -0.08 6.35 6.05
CA GLY A 186 1.36 6.46 5.89
C GLY A 186 1.76 6.43 4.41
N PHE A 187 2.73 7.27 4.06
CA PHE A 187 3.30 7.36 2.73
C PHE A 187 4.82 7.28 2.83
N ASP A 188 5.43 6.51 1.93
CA ASP A 188 6.86 6.54 1.66
C ASP A 188 7.10 6.38 0.16
N SER A 189 8.33 6.59 -0.27
CA SER A 189 8.71 6.51 -1.69
C SER A 189 10.07 5.87 -1.88
N LEU A 190 10.30 5.35 -3.08
CA LEU A 190 11.58 4.80 -3.46
C LEU A 190 12.68 5.87 -3.29
N ALA A 191 13.60 5.64 -2.35
CA ALA A 191 14.57 6.65 -1.95
C ALA A 191 15.63 6.95 -3.03
N LEU A 192 15.98 5.95 -3.85
CA LEU A 192 16.98 6.06 -4.90
C LEU A 192 16.53 5.31 -6.15
N VAL A 193 16.69 5.92 -7.32
CA VAL A 193 16.40 5.27 -8.60
C VAL A 193 17.23 3.99 -8.77
N GLU A 194 16.62 2.97 -9.38
CA GLU A 194 17.24 1.63 -9.59
C GLU A 194 17.63 0.89 -8.31
N SER A 195 17.25 1.38 -7.13
CA SER A 195 17.56 0.71 -5.86
C SER A 195 16.63 -0.47 -5.58
N ALA A 196 17.21 -1.49 -4.96
CA ALA A 196 16.47 -2.67 -4.51
C ALA A 196 15.46 -2.30 -3.43
N HIS A 197 14.26 -2.81 -3.55
CA HIS A 197 13.21 -2.66 -2.56
C HIS A 197 12.24 -3.84 -2.58
N TRP A 198 11.56 -4.05 -1.46
CA TRP A 198 10.51 -5.05 -1.29
C TRP A 198 9.52 -4.59 -0.23
N GLN A 199 8.39 -5.27 -0.17
CA GLN A 199 7.36 -4.99 0.83
C GLN A 199 6.84 -6.27 1.46
N MET A 200 6.42 -6.20 2.73
CA MET A 200 5.72 -7.29 3.41
C MET A 200 4.50 -6.73 4.13
N ALA A 201 3.35 -7.37 3.96
CA ALA A 201 2.14 -6.98 4.67
C ALA A 201 2.16 -7.39 6.15
N GLY A 202 1.40 -6.66 6.96
CA GLY A 202 1.09 -7.05 8.34
C GLY A 202 0.10 -8.22 8.44
N PRO A 203 -0.36 -8.54 9.66
CA PRO A 203 -1.25 -9.69 9.94
C PRO A 203 -2.66 -9.55 9.36
N GLU A 204 -3.07 -8.35 8.95
CA GLU A 204 -4.38 -8.11 8.32
C GLU A 204 -4.26 -7.92 6.80
N GLY A 205 -3.09 -8.21 6.22
CA GLY A 205 -2.77 -7.86 4.84
C GLY A 205 -2.54 -6.36 4.66
N ALA A 206 -2.44 -5.94 3.40
CA ALA A 206 -2.27 -4.54 3.03
C ALA A 206 -2.99 -4.21 1.72
N VAL A 207 -3.63 -3.04 1.69
CA VAL A 207 -4.09 -2.37 0.47
C VAL A 207 -3.24 -1.12 0.29
N ILE A 208 -2.55 -1.03 -0.83
CA ILE A 208 -1.48 -0.04 -1.04
C ILE A 208 -1.75 0.64 -2.38
N THR A 209 -1.87 1.96 -2.39
CA THR A 209 -1.88 2.71 -3.65
C THR A 209 -0.45 3.06 -4.02
N GLU A 210 0.01 2.56 -5.16
CA GLU A 210 1.26 2.94 -5.80
C GLU A 210 1.01 4.07 -6.80
N VAL A 211 1.82 5.13 -6.69
CA VAL A 211 1.93 6.19 -7.67
C VAL A 211 3.34 6.19 -8.23
N GLY A 212 3.50 6.52 -9.50
CA GLY A 212 4.82 6.62 -10.10
C GLY A 212 4.81 7.28 -11.46
N ASN A 213 6.00 7.36 -12.08
CA ASN A 213 6.10 7.53 -13.52
C ASN A 213 5.76 6.19 -14.23
N VAL A 214 5.96 6.14 -15.55
CA VAL A 214 5.60 4.99 -16.39
C VAL A 214 6.18 3.68 -15.84
N HIS A 215 5.32 2.67 -15.72
CA HIS A 215 5.73 1.29 -15.46
C HIS A 215 6.09 0.60 -16.78
N THR A 216 7.27 0.00 -16.85
CA THR A 216 7.73 -0.77 -18.02
C THR A 216 8.20 -2.16 -17.57
N ASN A 217 7.46 -3.20 -17.96
CA ASN A 217 7.69 -4.57 -17.50
C ASN A 217 9.11 -5.08 -17.81
N SER A 218 9.65 -4.77 -18.99
CA SER A 218 11.00 -5.17 -19.40
C SER A 218 12.12 -4.46 -18.61
N GLY A 219 11.78 -3.40 -17.88
CA GLY A 219 12.69 -2.70 -16.96
C GLY A 219 12.68 -3.26 -15.53
N VAL A 220 11.86 -4.25 -15.22
CA VAL A 220 11.83 -4.87 -13.88
C VAL A 220 12.89 -5.97 -13.81
N LEU A 221 13.76 -5.89 -12.80
CA LEU A 221 14.71 -6.96 -12.48
C LEU A 221 14.48 -7.40 -11.03
N ARG A 222 14.36 -8.71 -10.80
CA ARG A 222 14.20 -9.28 -9.46
C ARG A 222 15.53 -9.80 -8.94
N SER A 223 15.80 -9.56 -7.66
CA SER A 223 17.04 -9.99 -7.01
C SER A 223 17.20 -11.51 -7.00
N ASP A 224 16.10 -12.24 -6.81
CA ASP A 224 16.07 -13.70 -6.97
C ASP A 224 16.13 -14.04 -8.47
N PRO A 225 17.23 -14.63 -8.97
CA PRO A 225 17.37 -14.89 -10.40
C PRO A 225 16.34 -15.87 -10.96
N ALA A 226 15.75 -16.72 -10.12
CA ALA A 226 14.73 -17.67 -10.53
C ALA A 226 13.33 -17.06 -10.65
N MET A 227 13.17 -15.75 -10.42
CA MET A 227 11.92 -15.01 -10.64
C MET A 227 11.94 -14.16 -11.93
N ASN A 228 13.02 -14.21 -12.72
CA ASN A 228 13.17 -13.46 -13.98
C ASN A 228 12.89 -14.32 -15.22
#